data_AF-A0A5C8U6H8-F1
#
_entry.id   AF-A0A5C8U6H8-F1
#
_cell.length_a   1.000
_cell.length_b   1.000
_cell.length_c   1.000
_cell.angle_alpha   90.00
_cell.angle_beta   90.00
_cell.angle_gamma   90.00
#
_symmetry.space_group_name_H-M   'P 1'
#
loop_
_entity.id
_entity.type
_entity.pdbx_description
1 polymer ?
#
loop_
_entity_poly.entity_id
_entity_poly.type
_entity_poly.pdbx_seq_one_letter_code
_entity_poly.pdbx_strand_id
1 'polypeptide(L)'
;MLLDFESIGYDCEFGLVQRYWGLEPLGLFRFTSAPINELIAALDTDFIEYGAEGDLSIFEGPEDHLFCRSTRYGFSYNTCCLASQTEPSAIVDREYKKVRYLKERFLEDLAAGQKIFVRNEVGDADETENLARALRRHGPATLLSIVAPTDRRRAGDVGWRADGIIEATIDTAVLFRRSGSVPLEDWLTVCGRAHALVHGQDAEPEPADDAEAPCEPFDREGRDRSDPSIHLLSSDEVVLASASARKLRSGEMYAFSAWIWLPADFAGTRVAIDFLPVRYGYFDADLSKRECWQRIWASCKPRVQDTEVQIRLIGRGPPNACFWSADWRLEASPYPTSRPAPIPLVELHPDEFGDRVERA
;
A
#
# COMPACT_ATOMS: atom_id res chain seq x y z
N MET A 1 -15.61 -0.31 -8.34
CA MET A 1 -15.27 -0.53 -6.93
C MET A 1 -14.17 0.39 -6.41
N LEU A 2 -12.85 0.11 -6.49
CA LEU A 2 -11.83 0.98 -5.82
C LEU A 2 -11.80 2.44 -6.31
N LEU A 3 -12.24 2.71 -7.54
CA LEU A 3 -12.40 4.07 -8.07
C LEU A 3 -13.58 4.83 -7.45
N ASP A 4 -14.49 4.14 -6.77
CA ASP A 4 -15.64 4.73 -6.08
C ASP A 4 -15.27 5.23 -4.67
N PHE A 5 -14.01 5.01 -4.26
CA PHE A 5 -13.46 5.48 -2.99
C PHE A 5 -12.50 6.66 -3.21
N GLU A 6 -12.53 7.62 -2.29
CA GLU A 6 -11.62 8.76 -2.28
C GLU A 6 -11.03 8.97 -0.88
N SER A 7 -9.71 9.05 -0.75
CA SER A 7 -9.07 9.39 0.52
C SER A 7 -9.36 10.84 0.87
N ILE A 8 -9.67 11.10 2.14
CA ILE A 8 -9.76 12.45 2.72
C ILE A 8 -8.58 12.73 3.68
N GLY A 9 -7.44 12.08 3.41
CA GLY A 9 -6.17 12.29 4.09
C GLY A 9 -5.99 11.49 5.39
N TYR A 10 -5.11 11.99 6.25
CA TYR A 10 -4.44 11.37 7.41
C TYR A 10 -3.00 11.05 7.04
N ASP A 11 -2.81 10.16 6.07
CA ASP A 11 -1.52 9.77 5.53
C ASP A 11 -1.63 9.34 4.05
N CYS A 12 -0.60 8.65 3.55
CA CYS A 12 -0.49 8.18 2.18
C CYS A 12 -1.15 6.83 1.89
N GLU A 13 -1.62 6.11 2.92
CA GLU A 13 -1.87 4.68 2.85
C GLU A 13 -2.96 4.31 1.83
N PHE A 14 -4.14 4.92 1.91
CA PHE A 14 -5.21 4.58 0.95
C PHE A 14 -4.85 4.98 -0.49
N GLY A 15 -4.07 6.06 -0.66
CA GLY A 15 -3.51 6.41 -1.97
C GLY A 15 -2.55 5.33 -2.51
N LEU A 16 -1.81 4.68 -1.61
CA LEU A 16 -0.94 3.55 -1.93
C LEU A 16 -1.74 2.29 -2.24
N VAL A 17 -2.84 1.99 -1.53
CA VAL A 17 -3.79 0.90 -1.90
C VAL A 17 -4.19 1.02 -3.36
N GLN A 18 -4.67 2.19 -3.76
CA GLN A 18 -5.10 2.45 -5.14
C GLN A 18 -3.93 2.29 -6.13
N ARG A 19 -2.76 2.85 -5.81
CA ARG A 19 -1.55 2.71 -6.63
C ARG A 19 -1.09 1.26 -6.79
N TYR A 20 -1.16 0.49 -5.72
CA TYR A 20 -0.75 -0.91 -5.69
C TYR A 20 -1.68 -1.74 -6.57
N TRP A 21 -2.96 -1.33 -6.65
CA TRP A 21 -3.94 -1.85 -7.60
C TRP A 21 -3.81 -1.29 -9.03
N GLY A 22 -2.76 -0.52 -9.32
CA GLY A 22 -2.50 0.06 -10.64
C GLY A 22 -3.37 1.28 -11.00
N LEU A 23 -4.10 1.83 -10.02
CA LEU A 23 -4.99 2.99 -10.18
C LEU A 23 -4.27 4.28 -9.76
N GLU A 24 -4.44 5.34 -10.54
CA GLU A 24 -3.92 6.67 -10.23
C GLU A 24 -5.04 7.73 -10.33
N PRO A 25 -6.09 7.63 -9.48
CA PRO A 25 -7.13 8.65 -9.47
C PRO A 25 -6.56 9.98 -8.99
N LEU A 26 -7.13 11.05 -9.53
CA LEU A 26 -6.91 12.40 -9.02
C LEU A 26 -7.80 12.58 -7.79
N GLY A 27 -7.23 13.05 -6.69
CA GLY A 27 -7.97 13.36 -5.46
C GLY A 27 -7.22 14.43 -4.67
N LEU A 28 -7.95 15.36 -4.06
CA LEU A 28 -7.36 16.49 -3.34
C LEU A 28 -6.48 16.04 -2.16
N PHE A 29 -6.94 15.01 -1.45
CA PHE A 29 -6.27 14.50 -0.26
C PHE A 29 -5.53 13.17 -0.49
N ARG A 30 -5.42 12.72 -1.74
CA ARG A 30 -4.63 11.53 -2.06
C ARG A 30 -3.14 11.84 -1.82
N PHE A 31 -2.52 11.08 -0.90
CA PHE A 31 -1.15 11.31 -0.40
C PHE A 31 -0.98 12.60 0.40
N THR A 32 -2.06 13.09 1.01
CA THR A 32 -2.05 14.32 1.81
C THR A 32 -2.30 13.99 3.27
N SER A 33 -1.40 14.44 4.14
CA SER A 33 -1.70 14.52 5.56
C SER A 33 -2.62 15.71 5.82
N ALA A 34 -3.75 15.46 6.47
CA ALA A 34 -4.76 16.47 6.73
C ALA A 34 -5.29 16.28 8.16
N PRO A 35 -4.91 17.10 9.14
CA PRO A 35 -5.43 17.01 10.50
C PRO A 35 -6.96 17.13 10.52
N ILE A 36 -7.65 16.28 11.29
CA ILE A 36 -9.11 16.18 11.22
C ILE A 36 -9.83 17.50 11.52
N ASN A 37 -9.39 18.24 12.53
CA ASN A 37 -9.98 19.53 12.90
C ASN A 37 -9.83 20.59 11.80
N GLU A 38 -8.66 20.62 11.14
CA GLU A 38 -8.40 21.53 10.03
C GLU A 38 -9.17 21.13 8.78
N LEU A 39 -9.35 19.83 8.54
CA LEU A 39 -10.19 19.30 7.48
C LEU A 39 -11.66 19.70 7.68
N ILE A 40 -12.18 19.56 8.90
CA ILE A 40 -13.54 20.00 9.25
C ILE A 40 -13.66 21.51 9.04
N ALA A 41 -12.71 22.31 9.54
CA ALA A 41 -12.72 23.77 9.34
C ALA A 41 -12.70 24.17 7.86
N ALA A 42 -11.91 23.46 7.04
CA ALA A 42 -11.82 23.72 5.62
C ALA A 42 -13.11 23.31 4.88
N LEU A 43 -13.71 22.16 5.21
CA LEU A 43 -15.04 21.77 4.74
C LEU A 43 -16.10 22.79 5.15
N ASP A 44 -15.95 23.39 6.34
CA ASP A 44 -16.90 24.34 6.87
C ASP A 44 -16.92 25.67 6.11
N THR A 45 -15.81 26.02 5.46
CA THR A 45 -15.63 27.25 4.70
C THR A 45 -15.42 26.99 3.20
N ASP A 46 -15.87 25.84 2.68
CA ASP A 46 -15.76 25.45 1.27
C ASP A 46 -14.31 25.56 0.72
N PHE A 47 -13.32 25.30 1.58
CA PHE A 47 -11.89 25.41 1.29
C PHE A 47 -11.47 26.78 0.71
N ILE A 48 -12.14 27.87 1.12
CA ILE A 48 -11.89 29.22 0.59
C ILE A 48 -10.43 29.66 0.74
N GLU A 49 -9.81 29.34 1.88
CA GLU A 49 -8.42 29.70 2.19
C GLU A 49 -7.41 28.72 1.56
N TYR A 50 -7.83 27.51 1.16
CA TYR A 50 -6.89 26.49 0.69
C TYR A 50 -6.45 26.81 -0.74
N GLY A 51 -5.15 27.07 -0.89
CA GLY A 51 -4.56 27.54 -2.14
C GLY A 51 -4.89 29.01 -2.47
N ALA A 52 -5.30 29.82 -1.47
CA ALA A 52 -5.36 31.27 -1.61
C ALA A 52 -3.95 31.88 -1.68
N GLU A 53 -3.82 33.10 -2.21
CA GLU A 53 -2.51 33.75 -2.36
C GLU A 53 -1.76 33.80 -1.01
N GLY A 54 -0.54 33.25 -1.01
CA GLY A 54 0.31 33.16 0.18
C GLY A 54 0.05 31.95 1.08
N ASP A 55 -0.96 31.12 0.81
CA ASP A 55 -1.25 29.93 1.63
C ASP A 55 -0.21 28.82 1.44
N LEU A 56 0.22 28.54 0.21
CA LEU A 56 1.08 27.39 -0.07
C LEU A 56 2.57 27.69 0.17
N SER A 57 3.22 26.81 0.92
CA SER A 57 4.66 26.80 1.17
C SER A 57 5.29 25.54 0.59
N ILE A 58 6.42 25.68 -0.10
CA ILE A 58 7.23 24.55 -0.59
C ILE A 58 8.50 24.45 0.24
N PHE A 59 8.82 23.25 0.72
CA PHE A 59 9.98 23.00 1.57
C PHE A 59 10.59 21.63 1.28
N GLU A 60 11.88 21.46 1.58
CA GLU A 60 12.56 20.17 1.52
C GLU A 60 12.16 19.32 2.73
N GLY A 61 11.73 18.09 2.44
CA GLY A 61 11.38 17.09 3.43
C GLY A 61 12.34 15.90 3.39
N PRO A 62 11.92 14.73 3.92
CA PRO A 62 12.75 13.53 3.94
C PRO A 62 13.18 13.06 2.55
N GLU A 63 14.30 12.35 2.51
CA GLU A 63 14.80 11.65 1.32
C GLU A 63 14.93 12.55 0.09
N ASP A 64 15.38 13.81 0.27
CA ASP A 64 15.59 14.76 -0.83
C ASP A 64 14.31 15.09 -1.62
N HIS A 65 13.12 14.92 -1.04
CA HIS A 65 11.86 15.28 -1.70
C HIS A 65 11.34 16.65 -1.29
N LEU A 66 10.77 17.39 -2.23
CA LEU A 66 10.02 18.61 -1.97
C LEU A 66 8.58 18.30 -1.55
N PHE A 67 8.12 18.99 -0.53
CA PHE A 67 6.76 18.94 0.00
C PHE A 67 6.06 20.28 -0.17
N CYS A 68 4.74 20.23 -0.34
CA CYS A 68 3.87 21.39 -0.32
C CYS A 68 3.01 21.35 0.93
N ARG A 69 2.87 22.48 1.62
CA ARG A 69 2.00 22.63 2.79
C ARG A 69 1.15 23.89 2.72
N SER A 70 -0.14 23.75 3.01
CA SER A 70 -1.03 24.87 3.34
C SER A 70 -0.65 25.43 4.70
N THR A 71 -0.37 26.72 4.75
CA THR A 71 -0.06 27.43 6.01
C THR A 71 -1.33 27.71 6.81
N ARG A 72 -2.50 27.74 6.16
CA ARG A 72 -3.80 27.96 6.79
C ARG A 72 -4.34 26.72 7.50
N TYR A 73 -4.30 25.57 6.83
CA TYR A 73 -4.91 24.33 7.33
C TYR A 73 -3.90 23.23 7.68
N GLY A 74 -2.61 23.45 7.47
CA GLY A 74 -1.56 22.47 7.76
C GLY A 74 -1.55 21.24 6.84
N PHE A 75 -2.41 21.18 5.81
CA PHE A 75 -2.42 20.08 4.85
C PHE A 75 -1.07 19.97 4.15
N SER A 76 -0.48 18.78 4.09
CA SER A 76 0.87 18.57 3.57
C SER A 76 0.95 17.34 2.68
N TYR A 77 1.63 17.44 1.54
CA TYR A 77 1.83 16.35 0.59
C TYR A 77 3.19 16.45 -0.12
N ASN A 78 3.71 15.30 -0.55
CA ASN A 78 4.93 15.21 -1.36
C ASN A 78 4.63 15.67 -2.81
N THR A 79 5.49 16.50 -3.40
CA THR A 79 5.31 17.04 -4.76
C THR A 79 5.85 16.13 -5.86
N CYS A 80 6.47 15.01 -5.49
CA CYS A 80 7.22 14.07 -6.33
C CYS A 80 8.42 14.72 -7.06
N CYS A 81 8.87 15.89 -6.62
CA CYS A 81 10.10 16.53 -7.09
C CYS A 81 11.22 16.33 -6.08
N LEU A 82 12.43 16.13 -6.57
CA LEU A 82 13.63 16.06 -5.73
C LEU A 82 14.20 17.46 -5.52
N ALA A 83 14.58 17.79 -4.28
CA ALA A 83 15.14 19.08 -3.92
C ALA A 83 16.50 19.31 -4.60
N SER A 84 17.30 18.25 -4.75
CA SER A 84 18.56 18.27 -5.52
C SER A 84 18.39 18.58 -7.01
N GLN A 85 17.18 18.45 -7.56
CA GLN A 85 16.91 18.62 -8.99
C GLN A 85 15.98 19.78 -9.31
N THR A 86 15.26 20.31 -8.32
CA THR A 86 14.18 21.28 -8.52
C THR A 86 14.23 22.34 -7.44
N GLU A 87 14.30 23.60 -7.83
CA GLU A 87 14.18 24.73 -6.92
C GLU A 87 12.73 24.85 -6.40
N PRO A 88 12.49 25.02 -5.09
CA PRO A 88 11.14 25.11 -4.51
C PRO A 88 10.24 26.16 -5.19
N SER A 89 10.81 27.33 -5.51
CA SER A 89 10.07 28.43 -6.14
C SER A 89 9.59 28.10 -7.56
N ALA A 90 10.24 27.16 -8.25
CA ALA A 90 9.92 26.81 -9.63
C ALA A 90 8.61 26.04 -9.78
N ILE A 91 8.10 25.44 -8.68
CA ILE A 91 6.88 24.61 -8.71
C ILE A 91 5.68 25.25 -8.00
N VAL A 92 5.84 26.41 -7.36
CA VAL A 92 4.79 27.08 -6.58
C VAL A 92 3.52 27.29 -7.41
N ASP A 93 3.65 27.89 -8.61
CA ASP A 93 2.52 28.13 -9.50
C ASP A 93 1.83 26.85 -9.97
N ARG A 94 2.59 25.76 -10.12
CA ARG A 94 2.07 24.44 -10.48
C ARG A 94 1.23 23.87 -9.33
N GLU A 95 1.70 23.98 -8.10
CA GLU A 95 0.98 23.49 -6.92
C GLU A 95 -0.29 24.32 -6.65
N TYR A 96 -0.25 25.65 -6.83
CA TYR A 96 -1.47 26.48 -6.75
C TYR A 96 -2.55 26.06 -7.76
N LYS A 97 -2.16 25.81 -9.02
CA LYS A 97 -3.08 25.34 -10.07
C LYS A 97 -3.64 23.96 -9.74
N LYS A 98 -2.80 23.05 -9.26
CA LYS A 98 -3.18 21.70 -8.83
C LYS A 98 -4.22 21.77 -7.70
N VAL A 99 -3.93 22.50 -6.62
CA VAL A 99 -4.84 22.63 -5.46
C VAL A 99 -6.17 23.24 -5.88
N ARG A 100 -6.17 24.29 -6.71
CA ARG A 100 -7.40 24.91 -7.21
C ARG A 100 -8.28 23.89 -7.95
N TYR A 101 -7.70 23.21 -8.94
CA TYR A 101 -8.41 22.23 -9.75
C TYR A 101 -8.95 21.05 -8.91
N LEU A 102 -8.10 20.49 -8.04
CA LEU A 102 -8.50 19.36 -7.20
C LEU A 102 -9.55 19.75 -6.16
N LYS A 103 -9.52 21.00 -5.67
CA LYS A 103 -10.55 21.55 -4.77
C LYS A 103 -11.90 21.62 -5.45
N GLU A 104 -11.96 22.22 -6.64
CA GLU A 104 -13.19 22.32 -7.42
C GLU A 104 -13.79 20.94 -7.68
N ARG A 105 -12.97 20.00 -8.16
CA ARG A 105 -13.38 18.62 -8.38
C ARG A 105 -13.86 17.92 -7.10
N PHE A 106 -13.16 18.08 -5.98
CA PHE A 106 -13.52 17.43 -4.72
C PHE A 106 -14.90 17.91 -4.23
N LEU A 107 -15.20 19.20 -4.36
CA LEU A 107 -16.52 19.75 -4.03
C LEU A 107 -17.61 19.23 -4.98
N GLU A 108 -17.29 19.07 -6.28
CA GLU A 108 -18.21 18.43 -7.24
C GLU A 108 -18.49 16.96 -6.89
N ASP A 109 -17.44 16.19 -6.55
CA ASP A 109 -17.56 14.78 -6.15
C ASP A 109 -18.37 14.62 -4.85
N LEU A 110 -18.19 15.54 -3.88
CA LEU A 110 -19.01 15.62 -2.66
C LEU A 110 -20.48 15.90 -2.97
N ALA A 111 -20.76 16.89 -3.84
CA ALA A 111 -22.11 17.25 -4.22
C ALA A 111 -22.83 16.14 -5.00
N ALA A 112 -22.10 15.41 -5.83
CA ALA A 112 -22.63 14.25 -6.55
C ALA A 112 -22.99 13.09 -5.60
N GLY A 113 -22.26 12.94 -4.49
CA GLY A 113 -22.51 11.92 -3.47
C GLY A 113 -22.34 10.48 -3.98
N GLN A 114 -21.51 10.30 -5.01
CA GLN A 114 -21.25 8.98 -5.61
C GLN A 114 -20.04 8.27 -4.97
N LYS A 115 -19.19 9.03 -4.26
CA LYS A 115 -17.97 8.51 -3.64
C LYS A 115 -18.20 8.07 -2.20
N ILE A 116 -17.44 7.04 -1.79
CA ILE A 116 -17.23 6.67 -0.40
C ILE A 116 -15.90 7.30 0.04
N PHE A 117 -15.97 8.24 0.97
CA PHE A 117 -14.80 8.96 1.47
C PHE A 117 -14.11 8.16 2.56
N VAL A 118 -12.79 7.99 2.47
CA VAL A 118 -12.02 7.10 3.36
C VAL A 118 -11.17 7.93 4.31
N ARG A 119 -11.34 7.67 5.61
CA ARG A 119 -10.46 8.18 6.67
C ARG A 119 -9.90 7.02 7.49
N ASN A 120 -8.58 6.96 7.55
CA ASN A 120 -7.82 5.90 8.22
C ASN A 120 -7.25 6.32 9.58
N GLU A 121 -7.62 7.50 10.07
CA GLU A 121 -7.32 7.93 11.43
C GLU A 121 -8.31 7.32 12.42
N VAL A 122 -7.79 6.72 13.50
CA VAL A 122 -8.58 6.35 14.67
C VAL A 122 -8.89 7.62 15.47
N GLY A 123 -9.88 8.40 14.99
CA GLY A 123 -10.46 9.50 15.74
C GLY A 123 -11.42 8.98 16.81
N ASP A 124 -11.77 9.84 17.77
CA ASP A 124 -12.87 9.49 18.67
C ASP A 124 -14.23 9.48 17.94
N ALA A 125 -15.24 8.98 18.65
CA ALA A 125 -16.57 8.82 18.11
C ALA A 125 -17.19 10.17 17.67
N ASP A 126 -16.87 11.26 18.36
CA ASP A 126 -17.45 12.58 18.14
C ASP A 126 -16.76 13.29 16.96
N GLU A 127 -15.44 13.17 16.84
CA GLU A 127 -14.68 13.68 15.70
C GLU A 127 -15.14 13.05 14.39
N THR A 128 -15.35 11.73 14.38
CA THR A 128 -15.85 10.99 13.21
C THR A 128 -17.24 11.49 12.81
N GLU A 129 -18.14 11.72 13.77
CA GLU A 129 -19.48 12.25 13.51
C GLU A 129 -19.46 13.70 13.01
N ASN A 130 -18.58 14.54 13.58
CA ASN A 130 -18.41 15.91 13.14
C ASN A 130 -17.86 15.99 11.71
N LEU A 131 -16.90 15.14 11.37
CA LEU A 131 -16.37 15.00 10.01
C LEU A 131 -17.46 14.55 9.02
N ALA A 132 -18.21 13.50 9.36
CA ALA A 132 -19.31 13.02 8.53
C ALA A 132 -20.37 14.12 8.30
N ARG A 133 -20.71 14.90 9.34
CA ARG A 133 -21.62 16.04 9.24
C ARG A 133 -21.05 17.13 8.32
N ALA A 134 -19.77 17.44 8.44
CA ALA A 134 -19.10 18.44 7.61
C ALA A 134 -19.10 18.04 6.12
N LEU A 135 -18.79 16.78 5.81
CA LEU A 135 -18.89 16.24 4.44
C LEU A 135 -20.32 16.32 3.90
N ARG A 136 -21.31 15.93 4.72
CA ARG A 136 -22.72 15.86 4.31
C ARG A 136 -23.40 17.22 4.09
N ARG A 137 -22.78 18.32 4.51
CA ARG A 137 -23.22 19.67 4.13
C ARG A 137 -23.10 19.93 2.63
N HIS A 138 -22.17 19.24 1.96
CA HIS A 138 -21.88 19.43 0.54
C HIS A 138 -22.70 18.51 -0.37
N GLY A 139 -23.18 17.37 0.15
CA GLY A 139 -23.98 16.40 -0.58
C GLY A 139 -24.21 15.12 0.24
N PRO A 140 -24.81 14.05 -0.33
CA PRO A 140 -25.10 12.82 0.40
C PRO A 140 -23.85 11.92 0.54
N ALA A 141 -22.79 12.47 1.13
CA ALA A 141 -21.51 11.79 1.32
C ALA A 141 -21.61 10.60 2.29
N THR A 142 -20.92 9.51 1.95
CA THR A 142 -20.70 8.37 2.85
C THR A 142 -19.25 8.37 3.32
N LEU A 143 -19.03 8.30 4.63
CA LEU A 143 -17.72 8.17 5.26
C LEU A 143 -17.45 6.72 5.62
N LEU A 144 -16.33 6.17 5.16
CA LEU A 144 -15.71 4.95 5.65
C LEU A 144 -14.60 5.33 6.63
N SER A 145 -14.84 5.08 7.93
CA SER A 145 -13.89 5.30 9.01
C SER A 145 -13.20 3.99 9.40
N ILE A 146 -11.87 3.96 9.35
CA ILE A 146 -11.09 2.81 9.82
C ILE A 146 -10.83 2.94 11.32
N VAL A 147 -11.21 1.92 12.07
CA VAL A 147 -11.00 1.84 13.51
C VAL A 147 -10.07 0.67 13.84
N ALA A 148 -9.39 0.76 14.99
CA ALA A 148 -8.56 -0.33 15.47
C ALA A 148 -9.42 -1.59 15.77
N PRO A 149 -8.92 -2.80 15.48
CA PRO A 149 -9.61 -4.02 15.87
C PRO A 149 -9.75 -4.10 17.40
N THR A 150 -10.83 -4.72 17.86
CA THR A 150 -11.09 -4.97 19.28
C THR A 150 -11.39 -6.45 19.46
N ASP A 151 -11.41 -6.95 20.70
CA ASP A 151 -11.80 -8.35 20.97
C ASP A 151 -13.18 -8.74 20.39
N ARG A 152 -14.02 -7.76 20.08
CA ARG A 152 -15.37 -7.93 19.51
C ARG A 152 -15.45 -7.67 18.00
N ARG A 153 -14.44 -7.06 17.38
CA ARG A 153 -14.41 -6.78 15.94
C ARG A 153 -13.09 -7.25 15.34
N ARG A 154 -13.17 -8.24 14.45
CA ARG A 154 -12.03 -8.83 13.74
C ARG A 154 -11.62 -7.93 12.59
N ALA A 155 -10.39 -8.05 12.10
CA ALA A 155 -9.99 -7.38 10.86
C ALA A 155 -10.92 -7.77 9.70
N GLY A 156 -11.27 -6.80 8.86
CA GLY A 156 -12.21 -6.95 7.75
C GLY A 156 -13.68 -6.81 8.13
N ASP A 157 -14.05 -6.63 9.40
CA ASP A 157 -15.43 -6.33 9.78
C ASP A 157 -15.82 -4.96 9.24
N VAL A 158 -17.01 -4.86 8.64
CA VAL A 158 -17.54 -3.62 8.06
C VAL A 158 -19.03 -3.51 8.40
N GLY A 159 -19.49 -2.33 8.83
CA GLY A 159 -20.91 -2.11 9.10
C GLY A 159 -21.30 -0.65 9.24
N TRP A 160 -22.59 -0.38 9.06
CA TRP A 160 -23.17 0.92 9.37
C TRP A 160 -23.11 1.18 10.87
N ARG A 161 -22.50 2.30 11.24
CA ARG A 161 -22.52 2.81 12.62
C ARG A 161 -23.62 3.85 12.80
N ALA A 162 -23.76 4.74 11.83
CA ALA A 162 -24.77 5.78 11.80
C ALA A 162 -25.11 6.14 10.33
N ASP A 163 -26.10 7.01 10.14
CA ASP A 163 -26.46 7.48 8.80
C ASP A 163 -25.26 8.17 8.11
N GLY A 164 -24.83 7.62 6.97
CA GLY A 164 -23.66 8.08 6.21
C GLY A 164 -22.31 7.74 6.83
N ILE A 165 -22.25 6.88 7.86
CA ILE A 165 -21.00 6.43 8.49
C ILE A 165 -20.93 4.91 8.48
N ILE A 166 -19.96 4.39 7.73
CA ILE A 166 -19.52 3.01 7.76
C ILE A 166 -18.24 2.96 8.59
N GLU A 167 -18.20 2.02 9.53
CA GLU A 167 -16.97 1.69 10.25
C GLU A 167 -16.41 0.39 9.73
N ALA A 168 -15.08 0.34 9.60
CA ALA A 168 -14.36 -0.87 9.25
C ALA A 168 -13.10 -1.06 10.09
N THR A 169 -12.67 -2.31 10.23
CA THR A 169 -11.44 -2.67 10.94
C THR A 169 -10.41 -3.23 9.96
N ILE A 170 -9.18 -2.79 10.09
CA ILE A 170 -8.01 -3.34 9.37
C ILE A 170 -7.01 -3.80 10.42
N ASP A 171 -6.27 -4.88 10.18
CA ASP A 171 -5.25 -5.31 11.14
C ASP A 171 -4.12 -4.27 11.20
N THR A 172 -4.14 -3.47 12.25
CA THR A 172 -3.26 -2.33 12.41
C THR A 172 -1.84 -2.70 12.85
N ALA A 173 -1.60 -3.97 13.21
CA ALA A 173 -0.27 -4.46 13.58
C ALA A 173 0.76 -4.31 12.44
N VAL A 174 0.29 -4.13 11.20
CA VAL A 174 1.07 -3.90 9.99
C VAL A 174 1.29 -2.40 9.69
N LEU A 175 0.45 -1.49 10.20
CA LEU A 175 0.25 -0.15 9.65
C LEU A 175 1.38 0.85 9.90
N PHE A 176 2.25 0.63 10.88
CA PHE A 176 3.19 1.68 11.31
C PHE A 176 4.66 1.28 11.35
N ARG A 177 5.03 0.08 10.88
CA ARG A 177 6.42 -0.37 11.00
C ARG A 177 7.29 -0.08 9.78
N ARG A 178 6.72 0.24 8.61
CA ARG A 178 7.47 0.20 7.33
C ARG A 178 6.97 1.23 6.33
N SER A 179 7.84 2.16 5.93
CA SER A 179 7.55 3.11 4.86
C SER A 179 7.04 2.38 3.62
N GLY A 180 5.78 2.62 3.26
CA GLY A 180 5.12 2.17 2.04
C GLY A 180 4.45 0.79 2.06
N SER A 181 4.68 -0.08 3.05
CA SER A 181 3.97 -1.37 3.12
C SER A 181 2.50 -1.16 3.52
N VAL A 182 1.57 -1.68 2.73
CA VAL A 182 0.12 -1.54 2.96
C VAL A 182 -0.54 -2.91 3.08
N PRO A 183 -1.45 -3.15 4.05
CA PRO A 183 -2.21 -4.40 4.15
C PRO A 183 -3.29 -4.46 3.05
N LEU A 184 -2.85 -4.70 1.80
CA LEU A 184 -3.69 -4.57 0.63
C LEU A 184 -4.90 -5.52 0.64
N GLU A 185 -4.75 -6.76 1.12
CA GLU A 185 -5.86 -7.73 1.20
C GLU A 185 -6.98 -7.26 2.13
N ASP A 186 -6.63 -6.73 3.30
CA ASP A 186 -7.58 -6.17 4.26
C ASP A 186 -8.33 -4.98 3.63
N TRP A 187 -7.60 -4.09 2.96
CA TRP A 187 -8.20 -2.95 2.26
C TRP A 187 -9.15 -3.36 1.15
N LEU A 188 -8.80 -4.35 0.34
CA LEU A 188 -9.67 -4.86 -0.72
C LEU A 188 -10.94 -5.48 -0.14
N THR A 189 -10.80 -6.25 0.94
CA THR A 189 -11.93 -6.85 1.67
C THR A 189 -12.85 -5.77 2.22
N VAL A 190 -12.29 -4.78 2.91
CA VAL A 190 -13.04 -3.65 3.49
C VAL A 190 -13.76 -2.84 2.40
N CYS A 191 -13.06 -2.49 1.32
CA CYS A 191 -13.67 -1.76 0.21
C CYS A 191 -14.77 -2.58 -0.48
N GLY A 192 -14.57 -3.88 -0.70
CA GLY A 192 -15.58 -4.77 -1.26
C GLY A 192 -16.86 -4.79 -0.43
N ARG A 193 -16.72 -5.02 0.88
CA ARG A 193 -17.84 -5.07 1.82
C ARG A 193 -18.53 -3.71 1.97
N ALA A 194 -17.77 -2.61 2.09
CA ALA A 194 -18.32 -1.27 2.19
C ALA A 194 -19.09 -0.88 0.92
N HIS A 195 -18.56 -1.19 -0.26
CA HIS A 195 -19.25 -0.96 -1.53
C HIS A 195 -20.55 -1.77 -1.62
N ALA A 196 -20.53 -3.06 -1.26
CA ALA A 196 -21.73 -3.88 -1.22
C ALA A 196 -22.80 -3.31 -0.27
N LEU A 197 -22.41 -2.86 0.92
CA LEU A 197 -23.30 -2.21 1.89
C LEU A 197 -23.96 -0.94 1.35
N VAL A 198 -23.21 -0.08 0.65
CA VAL A 198 -23.75 1.16 0.06
C VAL A 198 -24.71 0.87 -1.08
N HIS A 199 -24.43 -0.16 -1.88
CA HIS A 199 -25.23 -0.49 -3.06
C HIS A 199 -26.32 -1.55 -2.82
N GLY A 200 -26.51 -1.99 -1.57
CA GLY A 200 -27.53 -2.98 -1.21
C GLY A 200 -27.31 -4.35 -1.85
N GLN A 201 -26.05 -4.71 -2.09
CA GLN A 201 -25.64 -6.02 -2.60
C GLN A 201 -25.33 -6.93 -1.42
N ASP A 202 -25.58 -8.24 -1.54
CA ASP A 202 -25.19 -9.20 -0.52
C ASP A 202 -23.67 -9.12 -0.29
N ALA A 203 -23.28 -8.91 0.97
CA ALA A 203 -21.93 -8.51 1.38
C ALA A 203 -20.92 -9.66 1.39
N GLU A 204 -21.10 -10.68 0.55
CA GLU A 204 -20.01 -11.57 0.19
C GLU A 204 -19.34 -10.96 -1.03
N PRO A 205 -18.21 -10.23 -0.88
CA PRO A 205 -17.36 -10.05 -2.04
C PRO A 205 -17.07 -11.47 -2.54
N GLU A 206 -17.47 -11.77 -3.78
CA GLU A 206 -16.85 -12.92 -4.44
C GLU A 206 -15.34 -12.69 -4.29
N PRO A 207 -14.58 -13.65 -3.70
CA PRO A 207 -13.13 -13.53 -3.67
C PRO A 207 -12.73 -13.15 -5.08
N ALA A 208 -12.02 -12.02 -5.21
CA ALA A 208 -11.70 -11.42 -6.49
C ALA A 208 -11.38 -12.55 -7.46
N ASP A 209 -12.29 -12.78 -8.41
CA ASP A 209 -12.43 -14.03 -9.14
C ASP A 209 -11.02 -14.59 -9.36
N ASP A 210 -10.70 -15.74 -8.74
CA ASP A 210 -9.46 -16.51 -8.99
C ASP A 210 -9.49 -17.04 -10.44
N ALA A 211 -10.09 -16.29 -11.38
CA ALA A 211 -9.83 -16.35 -12.79
C ALA A 211 -8.32 -16.41 -12.91
N GLU A 212 -7.83 -17.61 -13.19
CA GLU A 212 -6.42 -17.98 -13.22
C GLU A 212 -5.68 -16.97 -14.10
N ALA A 213 -5.25 -15.85 -13.51
CA ALA A 213 -4.30 -14.98 -14.15
C ALA A 213 -3.13 -15.91 -14.46
N PRO A 214 -2.69 -16.02 -15.73
CA PRO A 214 -1.71 -17.01 -16.11
C PRO A 214 -0.53 -16.92 -15.16
N CYS A 215 -0.45 -17.92 -14.27
CA CYS A 215 0.48 -17.96 -13.16
C CYS A 215 1.53 -18.97 -13.55
N GLU A 216 2.57 -18.49 -14.22
CA GLU A 216 3.68 -19.34 -14.58
C GLU A 216 4.69 -19.33 -13.42
N PRO A 217 5.21 -20.50 -13.01
CA PRO A 217 6.40 -20.54 -12.17
C PRO A 217 7.47 -19.64 -12.77
N PHE A 218 8.03 -18.73 -11.97
CA PHE A 218 9.03 -17.79 -12.50
C PHE A 218 10.39 -18.48 -12.53
N ASP A 219 10.91 -18.72 -13.74
CA ASP A 219 12.05 -19.61 -13.95
C ASP A 219 13.33 -19.02 -13.35
N ARG A 220 13.91 -19.75 -12.40
CA ARG A 220 15.28 -19.57 -11.94
C ARG A 220 16.11 -20.64 -12.62
N GLU A 221 17.11 -20.26 -13.41
CA GLU A 221 18.02 -21.12 -14.19
C GLU A 221 18.13 -22.58 -13.69
N GLY A 222 17.20 -23.45 -14.10
CA GLY A 222 17.30 -24.91 -13.99
C GLY A 222 17.15 -25.59 -12.61
N ARG A 223 16.43 -25.05 -11.62
CA ARG A 223 16.11 -25.79 -10.36
C ARG A 223 14.62 -26.09 -10.20
N ASP A 224 14.32 -27.18 -9.48
CA ASP A 224 12.93 -27.55 -9.15
C ASP A 224 12.29 -26.47 -8.27
N ARG A 225 11.04 -26.14 -8.63
CA ARG A 225 10.42 -24.80 -8.48
C ARG A 225 9.68 -24.62 -7.15
N SER A 226 9.60 -25.68 -6.36
CA SER A 226 8.89 -25.73 -5.08
C SER A 226 9.79 -26.03 -3.88
N ASP A 227 11.04 -26.44 -4.13
CA ASP A 227 11.98 -26.75 -3.06
C ASP A 227 12.55 -25.47 -2.42
N PRO A 228 12.51 -25.37 -1.09
CA PRO A 228 13.09 -24.25 -0.38
C PRO A 228 14.58 -24.07 -0.68
N SER A 229 14.95 -22.87 -1.10
CA SER A 229 16.33 -22.45 -1.32
C SER A 229 16.83 -21.62 -0.14
N ILE A 230 18.04 -21.91 0.35
CA ILE A 230 18.70 -21.09 1.37
C ILE A 230 19.42 -19.90 0.73
N HIS A 231 19.40 -18.76 1.39
CA HIS A 231 20.08 -17.52 0.97
C HIS A 231 20.95 -17.02 2.11
N LEU A 232 22.23 -16.75 1.83
CA LEU A 232 23.22 -16.29 2.80
C LEU A 232 23.56 -14.81 2.54
N LEU A 233 23.45 -13.97 3.56
CA LEU A 233 23.88 -12.58 3.49
C LEU A 233 25.42 -12.51 3.49
N SER A 234 26.00 -11.84 2.50
CA SER A 234 27.46 -11.68 2.38
C SER A 234 27.97 -10.30 2.76
N SER A 235 27.09 -9.28 2.85
CA SER A 235 27.40 -7.91 3.28
C SER A 235 26.12 -7.15 3.65
N ASP A 236 26.25 -5.86 4.00
CA ASP A 236 25.17 -5.05 4.52
C ASP A 236 23.91 -5.03 3.63
N GLU A 237 24.00 -4.96 2.30
CA GLU A 237 22.86 -5.11 1.39
C GLU A 237 23.26 -5.89 0.15
N VAL A 238 22.59 -7.02 -0.10
CA VAL A 238 22.99 -7.97 -1.14
C VAL A 238 21.77 -8.37 -1.96
N VAL A 239 21.94 -8.36 -3.28
CA VAL A 239 21.05 -9.08 -4.20
C VAL A 239 21.39 -10.55 -4.08
N LEU A 240 20.50 -11.32 -3.46
CA LEU A 240 20.72 -12.72 -3.13
C LEU A 240 20.39 -13.64 -4.29
N ALA A 241 19.36 -13.26 -5.04
CA ALA A 241 18.98 -13.92 -6.26
C ALA A 241 18.24 -12.93 -7.15
N SER A 242 18.35 -13.12 -8.45
CA SER A 242 17.71 -12.29 -9.46
C SER A 242 17.22 -13.14 -10.61
N ALA A 243 16.12 -12.71 -11.23
CA ALA A 243 15.64 -13.30 -12.47
C ALA A 243 15.03 -12.21 -13.36
N SER A 244 15.04 -12.47 -14.66
CA SER A 244 14.58 -11.52 -15.67
C SER A 244 13.24 -11.94 -16.25
N ALA A 245 12.26 -11.04 -16.23
CA ALA A 245 11.01 -11.21 -16.95
C ALA A 245 11.11 -10.48 -18.29
N ARG A 246 10.76 -11.18 -19.38
CA ARG A 246 10.77 -10.64 -20.75
C ARG A 246 9.39 -10.82 -21.37
N LYS A 247 9.08 -10.00 -22.37
CA LYS A 247 7.80 -10.04 -23.12
C LYS A 247 6.57 -9.74 -22.26
N LEU A 248 6.74 -9.03 -21.14
CA LEU A 248 5.61 -8.50 -20.38
C LEU A 248 4.88 -7.45 -21.21
N ARG A 249 3.55 -7.39 -21.10
CA ARG A 249 2.75 -6.39 -21.82
C ARG A 249 2.88 -5.05 -21.12
N SER A 250 3.17 -4.00 -21.89
CA SER A 250 3.23 -2.66 -21.32
C SER A 250 1.86 -2.20 -20.84
N GLY A 251 1.83 -1.51 -19.69
CA GLY A 251 0.62 -0.93 -19.11
C GLY A 251 -0.23 -1.92 -18.31
N GLU A 252 0.11 -3.21 -18.32
CA GLU A 252 -0.47 -4.23 -17.46
C GLU A 252 0.31 -4.31 -16.13
N MET A 253 -0.38 -4.70 -15.05
CA MET A 253 0.25 -4.91 -13.76
C MET A 253 0.78 -6.34 -13.66
N TYR A 254 1.96 -6.49 -13.07
CA TYR A 254 2.53 -7.79 -12.76
C TYR A 254 2.97 -7.85 -11.31
N ALA A 255 2.66 -8.94 -10.61
CA ALA A 255 3.06 -9.17 -9.24
C ALA A 255 4.01 -10.37 -9.18
N PHE A 256 5.15 -10.19 -8.51
CA PHE A 256 6.02 -11.29 -8.14
C PHE A 256 5.86 -11.60 -6.66
N SER A 257 5.73 -12.89 -6.33
CA SER A 257 5.62 -13.34 -4.95
C SER A 257 6.57 -14.50 -4.65
N ALA A 258 6.94 -14.62 -3.37
CA ALA A 258 7.69 -15.73 -2.84
C ALA A 258 7.33 -15.95 -1.37
N TRP A 259 7.44 -17.20 -0.91
CA TRP A 259 7.40 -17.53 0.50
C TRP A 259 8.77 -17.37 1.12
N ILE A 260 8.83 -16.83 2.33
CA ILE A 260 10.05 -16.60 3.12
C ILE A 260 9.91 -17.27 4.48
N TRP A 261 10.95 -17.97 4.91
CA TRP A 261 11.08 -18.48 6.27
C TRP A 261 12.28 -17.82 6.93
N LEU A 262 12.05 -17.14 8.06
CA LEU A 262 13.11 -16.53 8.86
C LEU A 262 13.39 -17.42 10.07
N PRO A 263 14.62 -17.95 10.24
CA PRO A 263 14.96 -18.73 11.42
C PRO A 263 14.94 -17.86 12.68
N ALA A 264 14.76 -18.48 13.84
CA ALA A 264 14.67 -17.82 15.15
C ALA A 264 15.83 -16.84 15.41
N ASP A 265 17.03 -17.18 14.97
CA ASP A 265 18.27 -16.43 15.13
C ASP A 265 18.56 -15.45 13.97
N PHE A 266 17.63 -15.25 13.03
CA PHE A 266 17.81 -14.33 11.92
C PHE A 266 18.09 -12.90 12.40
N ALA A 267 19.34 -12.46 12.19
CA ALA A 267 19.85 -11.15 12.58
C ALA A 267 19.77 -10.09 11.46
N GLY A 268 19.12 -10.41 10.33
CA GLY A 268 18.96 -9.47 9.23
C GLY A 268 17.97 -8.34 9.56
N THR A 269 18.15 -7.22 8.87
CA THR A 269 17.36 -5.98 9.02
C THR A 269 16.40 -5.74 7.85
N ARG A 270 16.46 -6.56 6.79
CA ARG A 270 15.48 -6.53 5.69
C ARG A 270 15.51 -7.83 4.89
N VAL A 271 14.35 -8.29 4.43
CA VAL A 271 14.18 -9.25 3.33
C VAL A 271 13.02 -8.77 2.48
N ALA A 272 13.24 -8.58 1.18
CA ALA A 272 12.28 -7.92 0.29
C ALA A 272 12.45 -8.33 -1.18
N ILE A 273 11.48 -7.96 -1.99
CA ILE A 273 11.57 -8.04 -3.46
C ILE A 273 11.69 -6.63 -4.03
N ASP A 274 12.54 -6.50 -5.04
CA ASP A 274 12.65 -5.31 -5.87
C ASP A 274 12.37 -5.58 -7.34
N PHE A 275 11.80 -4.57 -7.99
CA PHE A 275 11.51 -4.54 -9.43
C PHE A 275 12.25 -3.36 -10.06
N LEU A 276 13.12 -3.63 -11.02
CA LEU A 276 13.78 -2.58 -11.80
C LEU A 276 13.29 -2.56 -13.24
N PRO A 277 13.05 -1.37 -13.83
CA PRO A 277 13.38 -0.05 -13.27
C PRO A 277 12.35 0.54 -12.31
N VAL A 278 11.17 -0.07 -12.17
CA VAL A 278 10.07 0.51 -11.39
C VAL A 278 9.35 -0.55 -10.57
N ARG A 279 9.23 -0.29 -9.27
CA ARG A 279 8.39 -1.00 -8.31
C ARG A 279 7.16 -0.13 -7.98
N TYR A 280 5.97 -0.73 -8.05
CA TYR A 280 4.69 -0.07 -7.74
C TYR A 280 4.23 -0.41 -6.32
N GLY A 281 3.84 -1.67 -6.09
CA GLY A 281 3.44 -2.19 -4.79
C GLY A 281 4.48 -3.13 -4.19
N TYR A 282 4.49 -3.27 -2.86
CA TYR A 282 5.31 -4.28 -2.19
C TYR A 282 4.83 -4.59 -0.77
N PHE A 283 5.23 -5.76 -0.31
CA PHE A 283 5.09 -6.24 1.05
C PHE A 283 6.33 -7.05 1.43
N ASP A 284 7.20 -6.44 2.24
CA ASP A 284 8.48 -7.00 2.68
C ASP A 284 8.28 -8.02 3.84
N ALA A 285 9.26 -8.89 4.10
CA ALA A 285 9.15 -9.93 5.14
C ALA A 285 9.08 -9.32 6.54
N ASP A 286 8.06 -9.63 7.34
CA ASP A 286 7.94 -9.28 8.75
C ASP A 286 9.08 -9.90 9.57
N LEU A 287 9.97 -9.03 10.05
CA LEU A 287 11.13 -9.40 10.83
C LEU A 287 10.81 -9.68 12.30
N SER A 288 9.54 -9.62 12.72
CA SER A 288 9.10 -10.15 14.01
C SER A 288 8.58 -11.59 13.92
N LYS A 289 8.16 -12.03 12.73
CA LYS A 289 7.71 -13.40 12.48
C LYS A 289 8.92 -14.30 12.24
N ARG A 290 8.95 -15.42 12.93
CA ARG A 290 10.06 -16.38 12.99
C ARG A 290 9.49 -17.79 12.96
N GLU A 291 10.27 -18.72 12.42
CA GLU A 291 9.89 -20.15 12.35
C GLU A 291 8.51 -20.37 11.72
N CYS A 292 8.19 -19.56 10.71
CA CYS A 292 6.98 -19.69 9.93
C CYS A 292 7.18 -19.14 8.52
N TRP A 293 6.44 -19.73 7.58
CA TRP A 293 6.33 -19.22 6.22
C TRP A 293 5.51 -17.93 6.21
N GLN A 294 6.05 -16.91 5.58
CA GLN A 294 5.37 -15.65 5.31
C GLN A 294 5.54 -15.28 3.84
N ARG A 295 4.46 -14.81 3.22
CA ARG A 295 4.49 -14.40 1.82
C ARG A 295 4.96 -12.96 1.71
N ILE A 296 5.95 -12.75 0.86
CA ILE A 296 6.36 -11.42 0.42
C ILE A 296 6.02 -11.25 -1.05
N TRP A 297 5.84 -10.01 -1.48
CA TRP A 297 5.60 -9.73 -2.89
C TRP A 297 6.01 -8.31 -3.25
N ALA A 298 6.16 -8.08 -4.55
CA ALA A 298 6.20 -6.76 -5.13
C ALA A 298 5.44 -6.76 -6.44
N SER A 299 5.08 -5.59 -6.94
CA SER A 299 4.45 -5.44 -8.24
C SER A 299 5.11 -4.36 -9.07
N CYS A 300 4.93 -4.45 -10.39
CA CYS A 300 5.40 -3.47 -11.34
C CYS A 300 4.36 -3.24 -12.44
N LYS A 301 4.55 -2.15 -13.19
CA LYS A 301 3.78 -1.82 -14.39
C LYS A 301 4.76 -1.49 -15.51
N PRO A 302 5.15 -2.45 -16.36
CA PRO A 302 6.15 -2.23 -17.40
C PRO A 302 5.74 -1.12 -18.36
N ARG A 303 6.68 -0.22 -18.67
CA ARG A 303 6.51 0.85 -19.65
C ARG A 303 6.83 0.34 -21.05
N VAL A 304 6.43 1.10 -22.07
CA VAL A 304 6.65 0.71 -23.49
C VAL A 304 8.13 0.50 -23.81
N GLN A 305 9.01 1.23 -23.13
CA GLN A 305 10.46 1.14 -23.26
C GLN A 305 11.10 0.01 -22.44
N ASP A 306 10.36 -0.60 -21.51
CA ASP A 306 10.88 -1.63 -20.61
C ASP A 306 10.80 -2.99 -21.32
N THR A 307 11.85 -3.34 -22.06
CA THR A 307 11.93 -4.61 -22.80
C THR A 307 12.24 -5.82 -21.91
N GLU A 308 12.78 -5.56 -20.72
CA GLU A 308 13.10 -6.54 -19.69
C GLU A 308 12.88 -5.89 -18.33
N VAL A 309 12.32 -6.67 -17.40
CA VAL A 309 12.12 -6.28 -16.02
C VAL A 309 12.95 -7.20 -15.13
N GLN A 310 13.79 -6.60 -14.29
CA GLN A 310 14.63 -7.34 -13.35
C GLN A 310 13.91 -7.50 -12.04
N ILE A 311 13.78 -8.74 -11.57
CA ILE A 311 13.19 -9.10 -10.29
C ILE A 311 14.32 -9.55 -9.38
N ARG A 312 14.42 -8.95 -8.19
CA ARG A 312 15.53 -9.20 -7.25
C ARG A 312 14.98 -9.55 -5.87
N LEU A 313 15.44 -10.67 -5.32
CA LEU A 313 15.33 -10.94 -3.89
C LEU A 313 16.51 -10.26 -3.20
N ILE A 314 16.20 -9.33 -2.32
CA ILE A 314 17.19 -8.55 -1.58
C ILE A 314 17.15 -8.90 -0.10
N GLY A 315 18.31 -8.90 0.52
CA GLY A 315 18.46 -9.06 1.96
C GLY A 315 19.47 -8.06 2.52
N ARG A 316 19.21 -7.61 3.75
CA ARG A 316 20.05 -6.66 4.49
C ARG A 316 20.39 -7.24 5.85
N GLY A 317 21.66 -7.20 6.27
CA GLY A 317 22.06 -7.75 7.56
C GLY A 317 23.55 -8.11 7.66
N PRO A 318 23.97 -8.62 8.83
CA PRO A 318 25.35 -9.05 9.02
C PRO A 318 25.67 -10.25 8.12
N PRO A 319 26.96 -10.44 7.76
CA PRO A 319 27.40 -11.66 7.09
C PRO A 319 26.95 -12.92 7.83
N ASN A 320 26.66 -13.98 7.09
CA ASN A 320 26.23 -15.30 7.55
C ASN A 320 24.80 -15.41 8.09
N ALA A 321 24.07 -14.32 8.26
CA ALA A 321 22.63 -14.42 8.48
C ALA A 321 21.97 -15.06 7.24
N CYS A 322 21.09 -16.03 7.47
CA CYS A 322 20.47 -16.81 6.41
C CYS A 322 18.95 -16.90 6.55
N PHE A 323 18.27 -17.12 5.42
CA PHE A 323 16.85 -17.38 5.39
C PHE A 323 16.51 -18.28 4.20
N TRP A 324 15.29 -18.81 4.16
CA TRP A 324 14.82 -19.63 3.05
C TRP A 324 13.78 -18.91 2.21
N SER A 325 13.75 -19.21 0.92
CA SER A 325 12.61 -18.86 0.08
C SER A 325 12.13 -20.02 -0.78
N ALA A 326 10.85 -20.02 -1.12
CA ALA A 326 10.20 -21.06 -1.91
C ALA A 326 9.09 -20.48 -2.80
N ASP A 327 8.70 -21.27 -3.81
CA ASP A 327 7.55 -21.03 -4.71
C ASP A 327 7.51 -19.61 -5.30
N TRP A 328 8.51 -19.31 -6.14
CA TRP A 328 8.62 -18.00 -6.80
C TRP A 328 7.66 -17.92 -7.98
N ARG A 329 6.82 -16.88 -8.01
CA ARG A 329 5.76 -16.71 -9.01
C ARG A 329 5.75 -15.32 -9.59
N LEU A 330 5.40 -15.22 -10.87
CA LEU A 330 5.09 -13.98 -11.55
C LEU A 330 3.70 -14.10 -12.16
N GLU A 331 2.82 -13.15 -11.84
CA GLU A 331 1.41 -13.17 -12.20
C GLU A 331 1.04 -11.86 -12.90
N ALA A 332 0.21 -11.93 -13.94
CA ALA A 332 -0.37 -10.75 -14.60
C ALA A 332 -1.53 -10.19 -13.77
N SER A 333 -1.19 -9.64 -12.61
CA SER A 333 -2.12 -9.06 -11.63
C SER A 333 -1.42 -7.96 -10.83
N PRO A 334 -2.14 -6.94 -10.32
CA PRO A 334 -1.58 -6.00 -9.34
C PRO A 334 -1.17 -6.66 -8.02
N TYR A 335 -1.73 -7.82 -7.71
CA TYR A 335 -1.56 -8.52 -6.44
C TYR A 335 -1.45 -10.04 -6.64
N PRO A 336 -0.63 -10.77 -5.86
CA PRO A 336 -0.52 -12.23 -5.99
C PRO A 336 -1.81 -12.96 -5.59
N THR A 337 -2.23 -13.96 -6.35
CA THR A 337 -3.35 -14.85 -6.00
C THR A 337 -3.11 -15.56 -4.67
N SER A 338 -4.17 -15.80 -3.89
CA SER A 338 -4.07 -16.46 -2.58
C SER A 338 -3.67 -17.92 -2.74
N ARG A 339 -2.68 -18.38 -1.97
CA ARG A 339 -2.17 -19.77 -2.01
C ARG A 339 -1.73 -20.23 -0.62
N PRO A 340 -1.77 -21.55 -0.35
CA PRO A 340 -1.25 -22.09 0.90
C PRO A 340 0.27 -21.95 0.97
N ALA A 341 0.78 -21.84 2.20
CA ALA A 341 2.22 -21.90 2.44
C ALA A 341 2.79 -23.29 2.05
N PRO A 342 4.08 -23.36 1.69
CA PRO A 342 4.78 -24.62 1.55
C PRO A 342 4.73 -25.43 2.85
N ILE A 343 4.98 -26.75 2.75
CA ILE A 343 5.14 -27.62 3.92
C ILE A 343 6.24 -27.03 4.82
N PRO A 344 6.07 -26.97 6.16
CA PRO A 344 7.09 -26.45 7.06
C PRO A 344 8.44 -27.14 6.89
N LEU A 345 9.52 -26.36 6.93
CA LEU A 345 10.88 -26.87 6.74
C LEU A 345 11.29 -27.95 7.74
N VAL A 346 10.79 -27.85 8.98
CA VAL A 346 11.02 -28.81 10.06
C VAL A 346 10.52 -30.22 9.69
N GLU A 347 9.49 -30.31 8.85
CA GLU A 347 8.91 -31.57 8.39
C GLU A 347 9.63 -32.13 7.15
N LEU A 348 10.30 -31.28 6.37
CA LEU A 348 10.98 -31.69 5.15
C LEU A 348 12.34 -32.36 5.44
N HIS A 349 13.11 -31.88 6.43
CA HIS A 349 14.43 -32.45 6.77
C HIS A 349 14.82 -32.28 8.26
N PRO A 350 14.38 -33.18 9.18
CA PRO A 350 14.70 -33.11 10.60
C PRO A 350 16.21 -33.18 10.91
N ASP A 351 16.95 -33.95 10.12
CA ASP A 351 18.37 -34.25 10.34
C ASP A 351 19.34 -33.29 9.62
N GLU A 352 18.89 -32.57 8.58
CA GLU A 352 19.75 -31.61 7.85
C GLU A 352 19.73 -30.20 8.45
N PHE A 353 18.72 -29.86 9.28
CA PHE A 353 18.57 -28.52 9.84
C PHE A 353 19.65 -28.21 10.89
N GLY A 354 20.04 -29.21 11.69
CA GLY A 354 21.18 -29.08 12.62
C GLY A 354 22.52 -29.00 11.89
N ASP A 355 22.71 -29.86 10.87
CA ASP A 355 24.00 -30.02 10.19
C ASP A 355 24.32 -28.89 9.19
N ARG A 356 23.33 -28.19 8.63
CA ARG A 356 23.55 -27.06 7.69
C ARG A 356 23.72 -25.70 8.37
N VAL A 357 23.18 -25.52 9.57
CA VAL A 357 23.44 -24.33 10.41
C VAL A 357 24.83 -24.41 11.05
N GLU A 358 25.35 -25.61 11.34
CA GLU A 358 26.72 -25.78 11.84
C GLU A 358 27.82 -25.69 10.75
N ARG A 359 27.46 -25.73 9.45
CA ARG A 359 28.41 -25.71 8.32
C ARG A 359 28.41 -24.43 7.49
N ALA A 360 27.52 -23.47 7.78
CA ALA A 360 27.52 -22.12 7.20
C ALA A 360 28.15 -21.13 8.19
#